data_AF-A0A959SYC0-F1
#
_entry.id   AF-A0A959SYC0-F1
#
_cell.length_a   1.000
_cell.length_b   1.000
_cell.length_c   1.000
_cell.angle_alpha   90.00
_cell.angle_beta   90.00
_cell.angle_gamma   90.00
#
_symmetry.space_group_name_H-M   'P 1'
#
loop_
_entity.id
_entity.type
_entity.pdbx_description
1 polymer ?
#
loop_
_entity_poly.entity_id
_entity_poly.type
_entity_poly.pdbx_seq_one_letter_code
_entity_poly.pdbx_strand_id
1 'polypeptide(L)'
;MKSARLTFLILLAPFLAHAQNRYDVVIDEIMADPTPQIGLPNNEWVELRNTSSTSINLQGWRIADATGQSGPMPSFTLQPDSFVIV
;
A
#
# COMPACT_ATOMS: atom_id res chain seq x y z
N MET A 1 29.37 47.49 -20.95
CA MET A 1 28.60 46.74 -21.97
C MET A 1 28.30 45.34 -21.43
N LYS A 2 27.02 45.10 -21.17
CA LYS A 2 26.28 43.82 -20.98
C LYS A 2 26.95 42.73 -20.13
N SER A 3 26.57 42.70 -18.85
CA SER A 3 26.62 41.53 -17.97
C SER A 3 25.78 40.38 -18.53
N ALA A 4 26.38 39.22 -18.80
CA ALA A 4 25.65 37.98 -19.01
C ALA A 4 25.31 37.37 -17.64
N ARG A 5 24.06 37.48 -17.21
CA ARG A 5 23.54 36.70 -16.07
C ARG A 5 23.10 35.35 -16.62
N LEU A 6 23.86 34.30 -16.31
CA LEU A 6 23.50 32.92 -16.60
C LEU A 6 22.50 32.47 -15.53
N THR A 7 21.20 32.57 -15.82
CA THR A 7 20.15 32.01 -14.97
C THR A 7 20.09 30.50 -15.21
N PHE A 8 20.67 29.72 -14.30
CA PHE A 8 20.51 28.27 -14.27
C PHE A 8 19.20 27.95 -13.53
N LEU A 9 18.13 27.68 -14.29
CA LEU A 9 16.86 27.23 -13.71
C LEU A 9 17.01 25.76 -13.35
N ILE A 10 17.44 25.46 -12.12
CA ILE A 10 17.34 24.10 -11.57
C ILE A 10 15.85 23.86 -11.35
N LEU A 11 15.20 23.17 -12.30
CA LEU A 11 13.92 22.50 -12.04
C LEU A 11 14.21 21.35 -11.07
N LEU A 12 14.34 21.68 -9.79
CA LEU A 12 14.32 20.71 -8.71
C LEU A 12 12.87 20.25 -8.61
N ALA A 13 12.46 19.29 -9.45
CA ALA A 13 11.25 18.55 -9.19
C ALA A 13 11.44 17.89 -7.83
N PRO A 14 10.68 18.27 -6.79
CA PRO A 14 10.78 17.53 -5.55
C PRO A 14 10.25 16.13 -5.90
N PHE A 15 11.12 15.13 -5.80
CA PHE A 15 10.63 13.80 -5.45
C PHE A 15 10.00 13.99 -4.07
N LEU A 16 8.71 14.31 -4.04
CA LEU A 16 7.94 14.31 -2.82
C LEU A 16 7.98 12.85 -2.37
N ALA A 17 8.80 12.57 -1.35
CA ALA A 17 8.65 11.34 -0.60
C ALA A 17 7.22 11.37 -0.06
N HIS A 18 6.31 10.66 -0.72
CA HIS A 18 4.95 10.49 -0.24
C HIS A 18 5.05 9.53 0.94
N ALA A 19 5.13 10.10 2.14
CA ALA A 19 4.89 9.32 3.34
C ALA A 19 3.47 8.76 3.25
N GLN A 20 3.30 7.48 3.60
CA GLN A 20 1.97 6.88 3.61
C GLN A 20 1.07 7.63 4.59
N ASN A 21 -0.06 8.10 4.08
CA ASN A 21 -1.09 8.74 4.86
C ASN A 21 -1.96 7.68 5.50
N ARG A 22 -2.68 8.09 6.56
CA ARG A 22 -3.77 7.28 7.07
C ARG A 22 -4.77 7.05 5.94
N TYR A 23 -5.26 5.82 5.86
CA TYR A 23 -6.21 5.36 4.84
C TYR A 23 -5.64 5.17 3.43
N ASP A 24 -4.32 5.23 3.21
CA ASP A 24 -3.75 4.85 1.89
C ASP A 24 -3.93 3.35 1.60
N VAL A 25 -3.86 2.52 2.65
CA VAL A 25 -4.25 1.11 2.61
C VAL A 25 -5.37 0.90 3.62
N VAL A 26 -6.46 0.29 3.15
CA VAL A 26 -7.64 -0.04 3.96
C VAL A 26 -7.92 -1.53 3.89
N ILE A 27 -8.65 -2.05 4.89
CA ILE A 27 -9.30 -3.35 4.77
C ILE A 27 -10.59 -3.11 3.98
N ASP A 28 -10.71 -3.70 2.81
CA ASP A 28 -11.88 -3.58 1.93
C ASP A 28 -12.92 -4.66 2.27
N GLU A 29 -12.47 -5.89 2.44
CA GLU A 29 -13.31 -7.05 2.78
C GLU A 29 -12.70 -7.92 3.89
N ILE A 30 -13.56 -8.65 4.59
CA ILE A 30 -13.18 -9.64 5.62
C ILE A 30 -14.00 -10.92 5.39
N MET A 31 -13.30 -12.05 5.25
CA MET A 31 -13.90 -13.38 5.29
C MET A 31 -13.59 -14.04 6.62
N ALA A 32 -14.56 -14.05 7.54
CA ALA A 32 -14.42 -14.66 8.87
C ALA A 32 -15.08 -16.04 8.99
N ASP A 33 -15.93 -16.43 8.03
CA ASP A 33 -16.55 -17.76 7.99
C ASP A 33 -16.54 -18.29 6.56
N PRO A 34 -15.46 -18.96 6.14
CA PRO A 34 -15.30 -19.45 4.77
C PRO A 34 -16.13 -20.72 4.49
N THR A 35 -16.99 -21.17 5.43
CA THR A 35 -17.76 -22.41 5.30
C THR A 35 -19.24 -22.17 4.94
N PRO A 36 -19.83 -22.92 3.98
CA PRO A 36 -19.17 -23.85 3.06
C PRO A 36 -18.29 -23.11 2.05
N GLN A 37 -17.27 -23.80 1.51
CA GLN A 37 -16.32 -23.18 0.58
C GLN A 37 -17.02 -22.66 -0.70
N ILE A 38 -16.84 -21.37 -0.99
CA ILE A 38 -17.30 -20.73 -2.23
C ILE A 38 -16.14 -19.94 -2.86
N GLY A 39 -15.65 -20.42 -4.00
CA GLY A 39 -14.62 -19.73 -4.79
C GLY A 39 -13.20 -19.89 -4.23
N LEU A 40 -12.84 -19.10 -3.22
CA LEU A 40 -11.52 -19.09 -2.59
C LEU A 40 -11.31 -20.33 -1.68
N PRO A 41 -10.06 -20.61 -1.27
CA PRO A 41 -9.77 -21.65 -0.28
C PRO A 41 -10.59 -21.46 1.01
N ASN A 42 -10.85 -22.56 1.70
CA ASN A 42 -11.63 -22.57 2.94
C ASN A 42 -10.79 -22.05 4.13
N ASN A 43 -10.43 -20.77 4.08
CA ASN A 43 -9.58 -20.07 5.03
C ASN A 43 -10.16 -18.68 5.29
N GLU A 44 -9.95 -18.17 6.51
CA GLU A 44 -10.19 -16.76 6.81
C GLU A 44 -9.16 -15.91 6.06
N TRP A 45 -9.59 -14.75 5.57
CA TRP A 45 -8.71 -13.80 4.88
C TRP A 45 -9.24 -12.38 5.02
N VAL A 46 -8.35 -11.42 4.77
CA VAL A 46 -8.74 -10.02 4.59
C VAL A 46 -8.30 -9.54 3.21
N GLU A 47 -9.09 -8.68 2.60
CA GLU A 47 -8.70 -7.98 1.38
C GLU A 47 -8.18 -6.60 1.75
N LEU A 48 -6.96 -6.29 1.31
CA LEU A 48 -6.37 -4.96 1.43
C LEU A 48 -6.51 -4.23 0.12
N ARG A 49 -6.98 -2.99 0.18
CA ARG A 49 -7.06 -2.08 -0.97
C ARG A 49 -6.09 -0.92 -0.79
N ASN A 50 -5.33 -0.60 -1.83
CA ASN A 50 -4.60 0.66 -1.92
C ASN A 50 -5.51 1.70 -2.57
N THR A 51 -5.94 2.69 -1.78
CA THR A 51 -6.79 3.80 -2.23
C THR A 51 -6.00 5.05 -2.57
N SER A 52 -4.66 5.00 -2.46
CA SER A 52 -3.79 6.09 -2.85
C SER A 52 -3.47 6.05 -4.35
N SER A 53 -2.95 7.16 -4.87
CA SER A 53 -2.47 7.26 -6.25
C SER A 53 -1.03 6.76 -6.43
N THR A 54 -0.44 6.10 -5.43
CA THR A 54 0.96 5.66 -5.43
C THR A 54 1.08 4.18 -5.08
N SER A 55 2.09 3.50 -5.62
CA SER A 55 2.34 2.10 -5.24
C SER A 55 2.92 2.00 -3.83
N ILE A 56 2.54 0.94 -3.12
CA ILE A 56 2.91 0.71 -1.72
C ILE A 56 3.56 -0.66 -1.59
N ASN A 57 4.76 -0.71 -1.02
CA ASN A 57 5.39 -1.99 -0.68
C ASN A 57 4.94 -2.45 0.72
N LEU A 58 4.31 -3.62 0.78
CA LEU A 58 3.81 -4.23 2.00
C LEU A 58 4.87 -5.04 2.76
N GLN A 59 6.14 -5.02 2.32
CA GLN A 59 7.20 -5.77 2.99
C GLN A 59 7.26 -5.46 4.49
N GLY A 60 7.18 -6.50 5.31
CA GLY A 60 7.24 -6.36 6.77
C GLY A 60 5.95 -5.86 7.42
N TRP A 61 4.90 -5.58 6.66
CA TRP A 61 3.57 -5.30 7.19
C TRP A 61 3.02 -6.52 7.92
N ARG A 62 2.13 -6.28 8.87
CA ARG A 62 1.57 -7.31 9.75
C ARG A 62 0.12 -6.98 10.04
N ILE A 63 -0.72 -8.01 10.11
CA ILE A 63 -2.13 -7.90 10.53
C ILE A 63 -2.18 -8.28 12.01
N ALA A 64 -2.97 -7.56 12.79
CA ALA A 64 -3.15 -7.82 14.21
C ALA A 64 -4.61 -7.66 14.61
N ASP A 65 -5.02 -8.43 15.61
CA ASP A 65 -6.30 -8.33 16.28
C ASP A 65 -6.10 -8.28 17.80
N ALA A 66 -7.17 -8.49 18.57
CA ALA A 66 -7.10 -8.49 20.04
C ALA A 66 -6.33 -9.69 20.61
N THR A 67 -6.08 -10.74 19.82
CA THR A 67 -5.52 -12.01 20.25
C THR A 67 -4.05 -12.18 19.85
N GLY A 68 -3.61 -11.49 18.79
CA GLY A 68 -2.22 -11.58 18.34
C GLY A 68 -1.89 -10.76 17.09
N GLN A 69 -0.75 -11.09 16.49
CA GLN A 69 -0.21 -10.45 15.29
C GLN A 69 0.40 -11.50 14.37
N SER A 70 0.15 -11.37 13.07
CA SER A 70 0.69 -12.24 12.01
C SER A 70 2.21 -12.18 11.91
N GLY A 71 2.80 -13.08 11.12
CA GLY A 71 4.16 -12.92 10.61
C GLY A 71 4.30 -11.69 9.69
N PRO A 72 5.54 -11.22 9.42
CA PRO A 72 5.78 -10.16 8.46
C PRO A 72 5.41 -10.61 7.04
N MET A 73 4.73 -9.74 6.30
CA MET A 73 4.44 -9.95 4.88
C MET A 73 5.75 -9.97 4.05
N PRO A 74 5.82 -10.78 2.99
CA PRO A 74 6.93 -10.76 2.05
C PRO A 74 6.96 -9.43 1.27
N SER A 75 8.03 -9.23 0.48
CA SER A 75 8.06 -8.09 -0.45
C SER A 75 6.94 -8.23 -1.48
N PHE A 76 6.00 -7.30 -1.46
CA PHE A 76 4.87 -7.24 -2.36
C PHE A 76 4.50 -5.79 -2.61
N THR A 77 4.45 -5.38 -3.88
CA THR A 77 4.05 -4.02 -4.26
C THR A 77 2.58 -3.98 -4.64
N LEU A 78 1.76 -3.41 -3.76
CA LEU A 78 0.35 -3.15 -4.00
C LEU A 78 0.20 -1.89 -4.85
N GLN A 79 -0.25 -2.05 -6.10
CA GLN A 79 -0.43 -0.96 -7.06
C GLN A 79 -1.58 -0.02 -6.67
N PRO A 80 -1.62 1.22 -7.19
CA PRO A 80 -2.77 2.11 -7.01
C PRO A 80 -4.08 1.44 -7.43
N ASP A 81 -5.16 1.73 -6.70
CA ASP A 81 -6.52 1.22 -6.95
C ASP A 81 -6.62 -0.32 -7.09
N SER A 82 -5.67 -1.03 -6.52
CA SER A 82 -5.57 -2.49 -6.58
C SER A 82 -5.81 -3.14 -5.22
N PHE A 83 -6.11 -4.43 -5.27
CA PHE A 83 -6.47 -5.25 -4.13
C PHE A 83 -5.50 -6.42 -3.95
N VAL A 84 -5.36 -6.90 -2.73
CA VAL A 84 -4.65 -8.14 -2.42
C VAL A 84 -5.35 -8.87 -1.27
N ILE A 85 -5.55 -10.17 -1.45
CA ILE A 85 -6.04 -11.07 -0.41
C ILE A 85 -4.84 -11.57 0.41
N VAL A 86 -4.96 -11.48 1.74
CA VAL A 86 -3.94 -11.87 2.71
C VAL A 86 -4.45 -12.96 3.63
#